data_AF-A0A916IXX8-F1
#
_entry.id   AF-A0A916IXX8-F1
#
_cell.length_a   1.000
_cell.length_b   1.000
_cell.length_c   1.000
_cell.angle_alpha   90.00
_cell.angle_beta   90.00
_cell.angle_gamma   90.00
#
_symmetry.space_group_name_H-M   'P 1'
#
loop_
_entity.id
_entity.type
_entity.pdbx_description
1 polymer ?
#
loop_
_entity_poly.entity_id
_entity_poly.type
_entity_poly.pdbx_seq_one_letter_code
_entity_poly.pdbx_strand_id
1 'polypeptide(L)'
;MPQSNLATEAVPRRRALRARDTHPEVTPVWIRFRVAVASTEVFMIRQALQRAIGQVARIYIIKVDHRHDETTVQVEVARTNREQAMDAIMQALPAAEFGFATALGADHVAH
;
A
#
# COMPACT_ATOMS: atom_id res chain seq x y z
N MET A 1 -34.75 56.88 -25.15
CA MET A 1 -33.55 57.18 -25.97
C MET A 1 -32.90 58.43 -25.39
N PRO A 2 -31.56 58.59 -25.20
CA PRO A 2 -30.36 57.71 -25.28
C PRO A 2 -29.79 57.39 -23.86
N GLN A 3 -29.06 56.31 -23.54
CA GLN A 3 -27.71 55.79 -23.88
C GLN A 3 -26.48 56.45 -23.21
N SER A 4 -25.64 55.57 -22.63
CA SER A 4 -24.18 55.64 -22.38
C SER A 4 -23.74 55.90 -20.92
N ASN A 5 -22.78 55.21 -20.30
CA ASN A 5 -22.01 54.00 -20.65
C ASN A 5 -21.10 53.61 -19.46
N LEU A 6 -20.72 52.32 -19.41
CA LEU A 6 -19.40 51.77 -19.01
C LEU A 6 -18.88 51.96 -17.56
N ALA A 7 -18.75 50.84 -16.83
CA ALA A 7 -17.44 50.25 -16.49
C ALA A 7 -17.62 49.10 -15.47
N THR A 8 -18.00 47.91 -15.94
CA THR A 8 -17.78 46.69 -15.15
C THR A 8 -16.37 46.22 -15.45
N GLU A 9 -15.47 46.53 -14.52
CA GLU A 9 -14.06 46.15 -14.57
C GLU A 9 -13.88 44.66 -14.86
N ALA A 10 -13.03 44.41 -15.83
CA ALA A 10 -12.63 43.11 -16.30
C ALA A 10 -11.80 42.39 -15.23
N VAL A 11 -12.35 41.34 -14.63
CA VAL A 11 -11.55 40.36 -13.89
C VAL A 11 -11.07 39.28 -14.88
N PRO A 12 -9.75 39.08 -15.01
CA PRO A 12 -9.17 38.27 -16.07
C PRO A 12 -9.58 36.80 -15.94
N ARG A 13 -10.06 36.24 -17.05
CA ARG A 13 -10.17 34.80 -17.29
C ARG A 13 -8.80 34.16 -17.11
N ARG A 14 -8.47 33.74 -15.89
CA ARG A 14 -7.43 32.72 -15.65
C ARG A 14 -7.97 31.41 -16.19
N ARG A 15 -7.70 31.18 -17.47
CA ARG A 15 -7.75 29.91 -18.14
C ARG A 15 -6.70 29.00 -17.49
N ALA A 16 -7.01 28.49 -16.30
CA ALA A 16 -6.32 27.35 -15.74
C ALA A 16 -6.79 26.13 -16.53
N LEU A 17 -6.13 25.93 -17.68
CA LEU A 17 -5.93 24.60 -18.24
C LEU A 17 -5.13 23.80 -17.21
N ARG A 18 -5.81 23.37 -16.16
CA ARG A 18 -5.47 22.14 -15.47
C ARG A 18 -6.67 21.26 -15.72
N ALA A 19 -6.65 20.62 -16.89
CA ALA A 19 -7.06 19.24 -16.96
C ALA A 19 -6.27 18.55 -15.82
N ARG A 20 -6.86 18.52 -14.63
CA ARG A 20 -6.56 17.48 -13.67
C ARG A 20 -6.97 16.26 -14.44
N ASP A 21 -5.97 15.59 -14.96
CA ASP A 21 -6.04 14.19 -15.31
C ASP A 21 -6.68 13.54 -14.09
N THR A 22 -8.00 13.39 -14.13
CA THR A 22 -8.74 12.54 -13.23
C THR A 22 -8.31 11.15 -13.66
N HIS A 23 -7.08 10.77 -13.29
CA HIS A 23 -6.78 9.38 -13.09
C HIS A 23 -7.92 8.91 -12.19
N PRO A 24 -8.74 7.94 -12.62
CA PRO A 24 -9.67 7.34 -11.69
C PRO A 24 -8.83 6.99 -10.48
N GLU A 25 -9.24 7.47 -9.31
CA GLU A 25 -8.62 7.09 -8.05
C GLU A 25 -8.85 5.58 -7.97
N VAL A 26 -7.92 4.81 -8.56
CA VAL A 26 -7.95 3.36 -8.53
C VAL A 26 -7.70 3.07 -7.08
N THR A 27 -8.79 2.87 -6.33
CA THR A 27 -8.74 2.40 -4.96
C THR A 27 -7.71 1.28 -4.95
N PRO A 28 -6.58 1.45 -4.23
CA PRO A 28 -5.48 0.52 -4.33
C PRO A 28 -6.02 -0.85 -3.95
N VAL A 29 -6.05 -1.77 -4.92
CA VAL A 29 -6.51 -3.14 -4.68
C VAL A 29 -5.49 -3.72 -3.71
N TRP A 30 -5.90 -3.97 -2.48
CA TRP A 30 -5.02 -4.56 -1.49
C TRP A 30 -4.86 -6.04 -1.82
N ILE A 31 -3.67 -6.57 -1.58
CA ILE A 31 -3.42 -7.99 -1.66
C ILE A 31 -2.87 -8.42 -0.32
N ARG A 32 -3.25 -9.62 0.07
CA ARG A 32 -2.80 -10.27 1.27
C ARG A 32 -2.03 -11.51 0.88
N PHE A 33 -0.83 -11.69 1.41
CA PHE A 33 -0.11 -12.95 1.28
C PHE A 33 0.45 -13.37 2.63
N ARG A 34 0.66 -14.68 2.77
CA ARG A 34 1.33 -15.25 3.94
C ARG A 34 2.81 -15.41 3.67
N VAL A 35 3.59 -15.20 4.70
CA VAL A 35 5.03 -15.45 4.71
C VAL A 35 5.31 -16.37 5.89
N ALA A 36 5.80 -17.57 5.62
CA ALA A 36 6.34 -18.45 6.65
C ALA A 36 7.84 -18.19 6.77
N VAL A 37 8.34 -18.13 7.99
CA VAL A 37 9.77 -17.93 8.27
C VAL A 37 10.18 -19.05 9.21
N ALA A 38 11.19 -19.82 8.86
CA ALA A 38 11.79 -20.85 9.71
C ALA A 38 12.62 -20.22 10.85
N SER A 39 11.94 -19.46 11.70
CA SER A 39 12.46 -18.91 12.95
C SER A 39 11.31 -18.66 13.92
N THR A 40 11.55 -18.87 15.21
CA THR A 40 10.65 -18.48 16.30
C THR A 40 10.92 -17.09 16.87
N GLU A 41 11.91 -16.35 16.34
CA GLU A 41 12.27 -15.00 16.80
C GLU A 41 11.31 -13.93 16.26
N VAL A 42 10.07 -13.96 16.76
CA VAL A 42 8.97 -13.08 16.36
C VAL A 42 9.35 -11.60 16.33
N PHE A 43 10.13 -11.16 17.32
CA PHE A 43 10.57 -9.76 17.42
C PHE A 43 11.52 -9.37 16.29
N MET A 44 12.48 -10.24 15.96
CA MET A 44 13.43 -10.02 14.86
C MET A 44 12.71 -10.01 13.52
N ILE A 45 11.77 -10.95 13.32
CA ILE A 45 10.94 -11.01 12.12
C ILE A 45 10.09 -9.74 11.97
N ARG A 46 9.41 -9.32 13.04
CA ARG A 46 8.60 -8.10 13.04
C ARG A 46 9.45 -6.87 12.73
N GLN A 47 10.62 -6.74 13.35
CA GLN A 47 11.51 -5.60 13.14
C GLN A 47 12.07 -5.58 11.71
N ALA A 48 12.48 -6.73 11.18
CA ALA A 48 12.99 -6.86 9.81
C ALA A 48 11.92 -6.45 8.78
N LEU A 49 10.70 -6.99 8.93
CA LEU A 49 9.58 -6.61 8.06
C LEU A 49 9.19 -5.15 8.23
N GLN A 50 9.15 -4.63 9.45
CA GLN A 50 8.81 -3.23 9.70
C GLN A 50 9.83 -2.28 9.03
N ARG A 51 11.12 -2.63 9.04
CA ARG A 51 12.17 -1.85 8.38
C ARG A 51 12.11 -1.98 6.85
N ALA A 52 11.85 -3.17 6.33
CA ALA A 52 11.86 -3.43 4.90
C ALA A 52 10.62 -2.87 4.18
N ILE A 53 9.44 -3.07 4.76
CA ILE A 53 8.15 -2.80 4.09
C ILE A 53 7.15 -2.02 4.95
N GLY A 54 7.47 -1.67 6.19
CA GLY A 54 6.51 -1.06 7.12
C GLY A 54 5.94 0.30 6.69
N GLN A 55 6.50 0.95 5.66
CA GLN A 55 5.95 2.18 5.07
C GLN A 55 4.94 1.91 3.93
N VAL A 56 4.99 0.73 3.31
CA VAL A 56 4.20 0.35 2.12
C VAL A 56 3.28 -0.84 2.37
N ALA A 57 3.44 -1.50 3.52
CA ALA A 57 2.78 -2.75 3.88
C ALA A 57 2.30 -2.71 5.32
N ARG A 58 1.18 -3.37 5.57
CA ARG A 58 0.67 -3.68 6.91
C ARG A 58 1.07 -5.10 7.27
N ILE A 59 1.67 -5.27 8.44
CA ILE A 59 2.26 -6.53 8.88
C ILE A 59 1.47 -7.03 10.09
N TYR A 60 0.87 -8.21 9.96
CA TYR A 60 0.16 -8.88 11.03
C TYR A 60 0.80 -10.23 11.31
N ILE A 61 1.17 -10.50 12.55
CA ILE A 61 1.72 -11.82 12.92
C ILE A 61 0.54 -12.74 13.19
N ILE A 62 0.44 -13.85 12.45
CA ILE A 62 -0.72 -14.75 12.54
C ILE A 62 -0.47 -15.85 13.56
N LYS A 63 0.70 -16.49 13.48
CA LYS A 63 0.98 -17.71 14.23
C LYS A 63 2.49 -17.84 14.47
N VAL A 64 2.84 -18.30 15.66
CA VAL A 64 4.20 -18.71 16.01
C VAL A 64 4.12 -20.18 16.40
N ASP A 65 4.77 -21.03 15.63
CA ASP A 65 4.83 -22.47 15.83
C ASP A 65 6.20 -22.83 16.43
N HIS A 66 6.23 -22.93 17.75
CA HIS A 66 7.45 -23.31 18.48
C HIS A 66 7.83 -24.79 18.30
N ARG A 67 6.96 -25.63 17.72
CA ARG A 67 7.26 -27.06 17.48
C ARG A 67 8.04 -27.26 16.18
N HIS A 68 7.76 -26.43 15.18
CA HIS A 68 8.41 -26.47 13.87
C HIS A 68 9.46 -25.37 13.67
N ASP A 69 9.71 -24.58 14.72
CA ASP A 69 10.51 -23.36 14.68
C ASP A 69 10.07 -22.40 13.55
N GLU A 70 8.76 -22.25 13.34
CA GLU A 70 8.20 -21.50 12.22
C GLU A 70 7.30 -20.36 12.70
N THR A 71 7.46 -19.18 12.12
CA THR A 71 6.54 -18.05 12.32
C THR A 71 5.82 -17.74 11.02
N THR A 72 4.48 -17.75 11.05
CA THR A 72 3.64 -17.33 9.93
C THR A 72 3.18 -15.88 10.12
N VAL A 73 3.49 -15.04 9.14
CA VAL A 73 3.14 -13.63 9.09
C VAL A 73 2.18 -13.37 7.93
N GLN A 74 1.17 -12.54 8.16
CA GLN A 74 0.33 -11.95 7.13
C GLN A 74 0.91 -10.61 6.73
N VAL A 75 1.05 -10.40 5.43
CA VAL A 75 1.43 -9.11 4.88
C VAL A 75 0.33 -8.64 3.95
N GLU A 76 -0.18 -7.44 4.20
CA GLU A 76 -1.15 -6.76 3.36
C GLU A 76 -0.47 -5.56 2.69
N VAL A 77 -0.47 -5.54 1.36
CA VAL A 77 0.17 -4.49 0.56
C VAL A 77 -0.74 -4.06 -0.58
N ALA A 78 -0.58 -2.84 -1.08
CA ALA A 78 -1.23 -2.46 -2.32
C ALA A 78 -0.71 -3.34 -3.47
N ARG A 79 -1.58 -3.81 -4.37
CA ARG A 79 -1.23 -4.67 -5.51
C ARG A 79 -0.10 -4.07 -6.36
N THR A 80 -0.07 -2.75 -6.48
CA THR A 80 0.98 -1.98 -7.17
C THR A 80 2.35 -2.11 -6.52
N ASN A 81 2.40 -2.35 -5.21
CA ASN A 81 3.63 -2.48 -4.42
C ASN A 81 4.01 -3.94 -4.14
N ARG A 82 3.29 -4.91 -4.71
CA ARG A 82 3.55 -6.35 -4.49
C ARG A 82 4.99 -6.73 -4.75
N GLU A 83 5.49 -6.40 -5.94
CA GLU A 83 6.82 -6.88 -6.37
C GLU A 83 7.92 -6.24 -5.55
N GLN A 84 7.80 -4.94 -5.27
CA GLN A 84 8.71 -4.22 -4.38
C GLN A 84 8.68 -4.79 -2.96
N ALA A 85 7.49 -5.15 -2.44
CA ALA A 85 7.37 -5.75 -1.13
C ALA A 85 7.98 -7.16 -1.09
N MET A 86 7.74 -7.99 -2.12
CA MET A 86 8.33 -9.33 -2.20
C MET A 86 9.85 -9.28 -2.27
N ASP A 87 10.42 -8.39 -3.08
CA ASP A 87 11.87 -8.19 -3.18
C ASP A 87 12.47 -7.74 -1.85
N ALA A 88 11.88 -6.73 -1.20
CA ALA A 88 12.32 -6.25 0.10
C ALA A 88 12.22 -7.32 1.20
N ILE A 89 11.18 -8.18 1.17
CA ILE A 89 11.05 -9.31 2.10
C ILE A 89 12.12 -10.35 1.83
N MET A 90 12.39 -10.73 0.57
CA MET A 90 13.45 -11.69 0.25
C MET A 90 14.84 -11.19 0.67
N GLN A 91 15.11 -9.88 0.54
CA GLN A 91 16.35 -9.29 1.01
C GLN A 91 16.47 -9.30 2.54
N ALA A 92 15.38 -8.99 3.25
CA ALA A 92 15.37 -8.92 4.71
C ALA A 92 15.27 -10.30 5.39
N LEU A 93 14.59 -11.24 4.74
CA LEU A 93 14.29 -12.59 5.22
C LEU A 93 14.49 -13.59 4.06
N PRO A 94 15.73 -13.98 3.76
CA PRO A 94 16.02 -14.86 2.63
C PRO A 94 15.46 -16.29 2.79
N ALA A 95 15.18 -16.71 4.03
CA ALA A 95 14.53 -17.98 4.34
C ALA A 95 12.99 -17.88 4.41
N ALA A 96 12.40 -16.77 3.95
CA ALA A 96 10.96 -16.58 3.92
C ALA A 96 10.31 -17.36 2.78
N GLU A 97 9.28 -18.15 3.09
CA GLU A 97 8.44 -18.83 2.11
C GLU A 97 7.13 -18.06 1.90
N PHE A 98 6.86 -17.67 0.66
CA PHE A 98 5.63 -16.97 0.30
C PHE A 98 4.50 -17.98 0.02
N GLY A 99 3.41 -17.87 0.78
CA GLY A 99 2.17 -18.59 0.54
C GLY A 99 1.25 -17.88 -0.45
N PHE A 100 0.01 -18.37 -0.54
CA PHE A 100 -0.99 -17.84 -1.47
C PHE A 100 -1.29 -16.35 -1.25
N ALA A 101 -1.29 -15.60 -2.35
CA ALA A 101 -1.75 -14.21 -2.37
C ALA A 101 -3.25 -14.17 -2.70
N THR A 102 -4.03 -13.49 -1.87
CA THR A 102 -5.46 -13.24 -2.07
C THR A 102 -5.68 -11.74 -2.28
N ALA A 103 -6.45 -11.37 -3.30
CA ALA A 103 -6.88 -9.99 -3.46
C ALA A 103 -7.94 -9.65 -2.40
N LEU A 104 -7.71 -8.57 -1.67
CA LEU A 104 -8.68 -7.93 -0.81
C LEU A 104 -9.38 -6.87 -1.67
N GLY A 105 -10.71 -6.98 -1.80
CA GLY A 105 -11.50 -6.12 -2.70
C GLY A 105 -11.35 -4.62 -2.40
N ALA A 106 -11.88 -3.78 -3.27
CA ALA A 106 -11.81 -2.31 -3.16
C ALA A 106 -12.44 -1.74 -1.86
N ASP A 107 -13.28 -2.53 -1.18
CA ASP A 107 -13.95 -2.20 0.09
C ASP A 107 -13.10 -2.55 1.34
N HIS A 108 -11.82 -2.93 1.17
CA HIS A 108 -10.95 -3.21 2.31
C HIS A 108 -10.68 -1.92 3.10
N VAL A 109 -11.54 -1.66 4.10
CA VAL A 109 -11.39 -0.52 5.01
C VAL A 109 -10.14 -0.73 5.83
N ALA A 110 -9.19 0.15 5.57
CA ALA A 110 -7.86 0.12 6.13
C ALA A 110 -7.91 0.60 7.60
N HIS A 111 -8.41 -0.23 8.53
CA HIS A 111 -8.42 0.03 9.98
C HIS A 111 -7.04 0.24 10.58
#